data_AF-Q6JLM3-F1
#
_entry.id   AF-Q6JLM3-F1
#
_cell.length_a   1.000
_cell.length_b   1.000
_cell.length_c   1.000
_cell.angle_alpha   90.00
_cell.angle_beta   90.00
_cell.angle_gamma   90.00
#
_symmetry.space_group_name_H-M   'P 1'
#
loop_
_entity.id
_entity.type
_entity.pdbx_description
1 polymer ?
#
loop_
_entity_poly.entity_id
_entity_poly.type
_entity_poly.pdbx_seq_one_letter_code
_entity_poly.pdbx_strand_id
1 'polypeptide(L)' 'DTYLNVYKGYYFTGDGAGRDHDGYYWIRGRVDDVVNVSGHRLSTAEIEAALLEH' A
#
# COMPACT_ATOMS: atom_id res chain seq x y z
N ASP A 1 3.86 -9.01 13.31
CA ASP A 1 4.55 -7.72 13.51
C ASP A 1 4.29 -6.65 12.46
N THR A 2 4.28 -6.98 11.16
CA THR A 2 4.28 -6.01 10.04
C THR A 2 3.14 -4.98 10.02
N TYR A 3 1.93 -5.31 10.51
CA TYR A 3 0.75 -4.43 10.38
C TYR A 3 0.38 -3.63 11.64
N LEU A 4 0.86 -4.04 12.81
CA LEU A 4 0.41 -3.49 14.11
C LEU A 4 1.49 -2.66 14.81
N ASN A 5 2.74 -2.75 14.35
CA ASN A 5 3.87 -2.03 14.93
C ASN A 5 4.13 -0.68 14.22
N VAL A 6 3.53 -0.43 13.07
CA VAL A 6 3.68 0.84 12.33
C VAL A 6 3.06 2.00 13.11
N TYR A 7 1.85 1.81 13.64
CA TYR A 7 1.18 2.74 14.53
C TYR A 7 0.58 1.97 15.71
N LYS A 8 1.23 2.05 16.89
CA LYS A 8 0.80 1.29 18.07
C LYS A 8 -0.67 1.58 18.40
N GLY A 9 -1.45 0.52 18.60
CA GLY A 9 -2.89 0.60 18.90
C GLY A 9 -3.80 0.69 17.67
N TYR A 10 -3.24 0.71 16.47
CA TYR A 10 -3.99 0.79 15.22
C TYR A 10 -3.54 -0.27 14.22
N TYR A 11 -4.47 -0.70 13.36
CA TYR A 11 -4.16 -1.54 12.22
C TYR A 11 -3.73 -0.68 11.04
N PHE A 12 -2.52 -0.92 10.52
CA PHE A 12 -2.02 -0.23 9.34
C PHE A 12 -2.44 -0.97 8.07
N THR A 13 -3.32 -0.34 7.29
CA THR A 13 -3.85 -0.89 6.02
C THR A 13 -2.81 -0.83 4.89
N GLY A 14 -1.90 0.15 4.93
CA GLY A 14 -0.98 0.48 3.84
C GLY A 14 -1.62 1.26 2.68
N ASP A 15 -2.82 1.80 2.87
CA ASP A 15 -3.50 2.69 1.93
C ASP A 15 -3.60 4.09 2.51
N GLY A 16 -3.31 5.09 1.68
CA GLY A 16 -3.57 6.49 2.00
C GLY A 16 -5.06 6.79 1.82
N ALA A 17 -5.67 7.53 2.75
CA ALA A 17 -7.05 7.98 2.62
C ALA A 17 -7.22 9.42 3.12
N GLY A 18 -8.17 10.14 2.53
CA GLY A 18 -8.63 11.44 3.01
C GLY A 18 -10.12 11.40 3.34
N ARG A 19 -10.56 12.18 4.33
CA ARG A 19 -11.98 12.34 4.65
C ARG A 19 -12.44 13.75 4.27
N ASP A 20 -13.54 13.87 3.57
CA ASP A 20 -14.11 15.17 3.19
C ASP A 20 -14.99 15.77 4.30
N HIS A 21 -15.55 16.96 4.01
CA HIS A 21 -16.41 17.68 4.96
C HIS A 21 -17.75 17.00 5.22
N ASP A 22 -18.20 16.14 4.30
CA ASP A 22 -19.43 15.35 4.43
C ASP A 22 -19.18 14.00 5.12
N GLY A 23 -17.92 13.69 5.44
CA GLY A 23 -17.51 12.50 6.19
C GLY A 23 -17.20 11.29 5.32
N TYR A 24 -17.21 11.42 3.99
CA TYR A 24 -16.86 10.33 3.08
C TYR A 24 -15.35 10.16 2.96
N TYR A 25 -14.92 8.90 2.79
CA TYR A 25 -13.51 8.54 2.66
C TYR A 25 -13.11 8.33 1.20
N TRP A 26 -11.98 8.91 0.84
CA TRP A 26 -11.37 8.83 -0.48
C TRP A 26 -10.06 8.07 -0.37
N ILE A 27 -10.03 6.86 -0.92
CA ILE A 27 -8.81 6.04 -0.95
C ILE A 27 -7.89 6.56 -2.05
N ARG A 28 -6.67 6.96 -1.69
CA ARG A 28 -5.68 7.57 -2.59
C ARG A 28 -4.67 6.57 -3.16
N GLY A 29 -4.83 5.28 -2.82
CA GLY A 29 -3.96 4.20 -3.26
C GLY A 29 -2.96 3.78 -2.18
N ARG A 30 -2.13 2.81 -2.54
CA ARG A 30 -1.08 2.25 -1.68
C ARG A 30 -0.04 3.31 -1.35
N VAL A 31 0.34 3.38 -0.08
CA VAL A 31 1.46 4.22 0.40
C VAL A 31 2.76 3.44 0.49
N ASP A 32 2.72 2.12 0.33
CA ASP A 32 3.89 1.26 0.16
C ASP A 32 4.19 1.01 -1.32
N ASP A 33 5.38 0.46 -1.62
CA ASP A 33 5.91 0.21 -2.98
C ASP A 33 5.21 -0.96 -3.69
N VAL A 34 3.89 -0.88 -3.72
CA VAL A 34 2.99 -1.87 -4.30
C VAL A 34 2.19 -1.18 -5.39
N VAL A 35 2.38 -1.63 -6.62
CA VAL A 35 1.65 -1.12 -7.79
C VAL A 35 0.54 -2.10 -8.13
N ASN A 36 -0.64 -1.59 -8.47
CA ASN A 36 -1.73 -2.40 -9.01
C ASN A 36 -1.74 -2.26 -10.54
N VAL A 37 -1.51 -3.37 -11.24
CA VAL A 37 -1.60 -3.45 -12.71
C VAL A 37 -2.68 -4.46 -13.07
N SER A 38 -3.75 -4.00 -13.71
CA SER A 38 -4.89 -4.84 -14.16
C SER A 38 -5.57 -5.68 -13.07
N GLY A 39 -5.56 -5.23 -11.80
CA GLY A 39 -6.15 -5.94 -10.67
C GLY A 39 -5.19 -6.87 -9.92
N HIS A 40 -3.94 -6.98 -10.38
CA HIS A 40 -2.89 -7.74 -9.73
C HIS A 40 -2.00 -6.82 -8.89
N ARG A 41 -1.84 -7.18 -7.61
CA ARG A 41 -1.01 -6.46 -6.65
C ARG A 41 0.44 -6.90 -6.80
N LEU A 42 1.29 -6.05 -7.39
CA LEU A 42 2.69 -6.34 -7.70
C LEU A 42 3.62 -5.57 -6.77
N SER A 43 4.62 -6.26 -6.22
CA SER A 43 5.70 -5.66 -5.43
C SER A 43 6.81 -5.18 -6.36
N THR A 44 7.30 -3.95 -6.18
CA THR A 44 8.44 -3.44 -6.97
C THR A 44 9.72 -4.22 -6.71
N ALA A 45 9.96 -4.65 -5.48
CA ALA A 45 11.13 -5.44 -5.10
C ALA A 45 11.21 -6.80 -5.82
N GLU A 46 10.06 -7.38 -6.16
CA GLU A 46 10.00 -8.65 -6.89
C GLU A 46 10.35 -8.46 -8.38
N ILE A 47 9.93 -7.34 -8.97
CA ILE A 47 10.25 -6.96 -10.35
C ILE A 47 11.75 -6.64 -10.49
N GLU A 48 12.32 -5.90 -9.53
CA GLU A 48 13.74 -5.56 -9.52
C GLU A 48 14.64 -6.79 -9.37
N ALA A 49 14.26 -7.75 -8.52
CA ALA A 49 14.99 -9.01 -8.36
C ALA A 49 15.01 -9.83 -9.66
N ALA A 50 13.87 -9.93 -10.36
CA ALA A 50 13.79 -10.64 -11.64
C ALA A 50 14.62 -9.95 -12.75
N LEU A 51 14.77 -8.63 -12.71
CA LEU A 51 15.63 -7.89 -13.64
C LEU A 51 17.13 -8.04 -13.32
N LEU A 52 17.50 -8.27 -12.06
CA LEU A 52 18.89 -8.44 -11.62
C LEU A 52 19.47 -9.85 -11.87
N GLU A 53 18.62 -10.85 -12.11
CA GLU A 53 19.03 -12.23 -12.42
C GLU A 53 19.48 -12.45 -13.89
N HIS A 54 19.51 -11.39 -14.71
CA HIS A 54 19.89 -11.43 -16.14
C HIS A 54 21.20 -10.67 -16.41
#